data_AF-A0A8J8SUW6-F1
#
_entry.id   AF-A0A8J8SUW6-F1
#
_cell.length_a   1.000
_cell.length_b   1.000
_cell.length_c   1.000
_cell.angle_alpha   90.00
_cell.angle_beta   90.00
_cell.angle_gamma   90.00
#
_symmetry.space_group_name_H-M   'P 1'
#
loop_
_entity.id
_entity.type
_entity.pdbx_description
1 polymer ?
#
loop_
_entity_poly.entity_id
_entity_poly.type
_entity_poly.pdbx_seq_one_letter_code
_entity_poly.pdbx_strand_id
1 'polypeptide(L)'
;MQYSFSQSNTGRQKGVDPSNIGLLSIPKQTKLFVERLRSEAESNGEKRFDMQELIRIGKEMNLQVGDYKNFLEKLNAQSILIMKPNKVYELI
;
A
#
# COMPACT_ATOMS: atom_id res chain seq x y z
N MET A 1 -23.72 -24.84 15.84
CA MET A 1 -23.26 -23.53 15.33
C MET A 1 -21.95 -23.20 16.01
N GLN A 2 -20.81 -23.26 15.32
CA GLN A 2 -19.67 -22.34 15.44
C GLN A 2 -18.90 -22.45 14.11
N TYR A 3 -18.85 -21.37 13.34
CA TYR A 3 -18.14 -21.30 12.07
C TYR A 3 -16.64 -21.12 12.36
N SER A 4 -15.83 -22.07 11.91
CA SER A 4 -14.37 -21.95 11.90
C SER A 4 -13.95 -20.83 10.97
N PHE A 5 -13.36 -19.76 11.50
CA PHE A 5 -12.68 -18.75 10.70
C PHE A 5 -11.37 -19.32 10.15
N SER A 6 -11.43 -19.87 8.95
CA SER A 6 -10.23 -20.12 8.13
C SER A 6 -10.01 -18.90 7.23
N GLN A 7 -9.21 -17.93 7.69
CA GLN A 7 -8.60 -16.97 6.77
C GLN A 7 -7.26 -17.51 6.29
N SER A 8 -7.33 -18.34 5.27
CA SER A 8 -6.18 -18.71 4.45
C SER A 8 -6.17 -17.85 3.19
N ASN A 9 -5.22 -16.92 3.07
CA ASN A 9 -4.59 -16.64 1.78
C ASN A 9 -3.32 -15.79 1.92
N THR A 10 -2.30 -16.31 2.60
CA THR A 10 -0.92 -15.87 2.37
C THR A 10 -0.45 -16.49 1.06
N GLY A 11 -0.96 -15.97 -0.05
CA GLY A 11 -0.38 -16.16 -1.37
C GLY A 11 0.98 -15.48 -1.39
N ARG A 12 2.01 -16.14 -0.82
CA ARG A 12 3.42 -15.78 -0.97
C ARG A 12 3.70 -15.76 -2.48
N GLN A 13 3.60 -14.59 -3.09
CA GLN A 13 3.98 -14.40 -4.47
C GLN A 13 5.48 -14.65 -4.56
N LYS A 14 5.85 -15.62 -5.41
CA LYS A 14 7.23 -15.96 -5.76
C LYS A 14 8.03 -14.69 -6.10
N GLY A 15 9.07 -14.42 -5.32
CA GLY A 15 10.32 -13.77 -5.75
C GLY A 15 10.22 -12.38 -6.37
N VAL A 16 9.29 -11.52 -5.95
CA VAL A 16 9.36 -10.10 -6.33
C VAL A 16 10.21 -9.40 -5.28
N ASP A 17 11.37 -8.87 -5.69
CA ASP A 17 12.18 -8.00 -4.84
C ASP A 17 11.37 -6.73 -4.53
N PRO A 18 10.93 -6.52 -3.28
CA PRO A 18 10.10 -5.36 -2.93
C PRO A 18 10.87 -4.04 -3.08
N SER A 19 12.20 -4.10 -3.24
CA SER A 19 13.10 -2.95 -3.36
C SER A 19 13.17 -2.38 -4.77
N ASN A 20 12.62 -3.06 -5.78
CA ASN A 20 12.70 -2.60 -7.18
C ASN A 20 11.44 -2.92 -8.01
N ILE A 21 10.30 -2.34 -7.61
CA ILE A 21 9.02 -2.58 -8.30
C ILE A 21 8.85 -1.73 -9.57
N GLY A 22 9.71 -0.74 -9.80
CA GLY A 22 9.57 0.25 -10.88
C GLY A 22 9.51 -0.31 -12.30
N LEU A 23 10.00 -1.53 -12.53
CA LEU A 23 9.96 -2.22 -13.83
C LEU A 23 8.63 -2.94 -14.09
N LEU A 24 7.75 -3.02 -13.09
CA LEU A 24 6.46 -3.70 -13.19
C LEU A 24 5.38 -2.78 -13.77
N SER A 25 4.27 -3.35 -14.21
CA SER A 25 3.11 -2.54 -14.60
C SER A 25 2.55 -1.74 -13.42
N ILE A 26 1.96 -0.57 -13.70
CA ILE A 26 1.37 0.30 -12.66
C ILE A 26 0.39 -0.45 -11.73
N PRO A 27 -0.51 -1.34 -12.20
CA PRO A 27 -1.37 -2.10 -11.30
C PRO A 27 -0.59 -3.02 -10.34
N LYS A 28 0.48 -3.66 -10.82
CA LYS A 28 1.33 -4.52 -9.98
C LYS A 28 2.11 -3.70 -8.96
N GLN A 29 2.66 -2.56 -9.39
CA GLN A 29 3.34 -1.62 -8.50
C GLN A 29 2.40 -1.12 -7.40
N THR A 30 1.18 -0.73 -7.77
CA THR A 30 0.13 -0.28 -6.84
C THR A 30 -0.18 -1.37 -5.81
N LYS A 31 -0.37 -2.61 -6.28
CA LYS A 31 -0.66 -3.74 -5.40
C LYS A 31 0.46 -3.94 -4.36
N LEU A 32 1.71 -3.99 -4.80
CA LEU A 32 2.86 -4.19 -3.92
C LEU A 32 3.02 -3.04 -2.93
N PHE A 33 2.82 -1.80 -3.38
CA PHE A 33 2.85 -0.62 -2.51
C PHE A 33 1.80 -0.73 -1.39
N VAL A 34 0.56 -1.10 -1.72
CA VAL A 34 -0.51 -1.30 -0.74
C VAL A 34 -0.19 -2.45 0.22
N GLU A 35 0.36 -3.56 -0.27
CA GLU A 35 0.82 -4.68 0.58
C GLU A 35 1.92 -4.24 1.55
N ARG A 36 2.86 -3.40 1.11
CA ARG A 36 3.89 -2.83 1.98
C ARG A 36 3.28 -1.94 3.07
N LEU A 37 2.31 -1.10 2.72
CA LEU A 37 1.59 -0.26 3.69
C LEU A 37 0.83 -1.12 4.72
N ARG A 38 0.19 -2.22 4.29
CA ARG A 38 -0.47 -3.17 5.21
C ARG A 38 0.53 -3.77 6.21
N SER A 39 1.68 -4.23 5.71
CA SER A 39 2.74 -4.77 6.57
C SER A 39 3.29 -3.75 7.56
N GLU A 40 3.44 -2.49 7.14
CA GLU A 40 3.91 -1.41 8.01
C GLU A 40 2.86 -1.09 9.10
N ALA A 41 1.58 -1.04 8.72
CA ALA A 41 0.49 -0.79 9.65
C ALA A 41 0.33 -1.90 10.69
N GLU A 42 0.50 -3.16 10.27
CA GLU A 42 0.48 -4.32 11.17
C GLU A 42 1.67 -4.30 12.15
N SER A 43 2.86 -3.86 11.70
CA SER A 43 4.06 -3.82 12.54
C SER A 43 4.02 -2.68 13.57
N ASN A 44 3.48 -1.52 13.18
CA ASN A 44 3.45 -0.32 14.01
C ASN A 44 2.14 -0.18 14.82
N GLY A 45 1.11 -0.97 14.49
CA GLY A 45 -0.23 -0.86 15.07
C GLY A 45 -1.01 0.40 14.66
N GLU A 46 -0.54 1.10 13.61
CA GLU A 46 -1.10 2.36 13.13
C GLU A 46 -1.41 2.27 11.63
N LYS A 47 -2.62 2.63 11.21
CA LYS A 47 -3.08 2.57 9.81
C LYS A 47 -3.01 3.91 9.09
N ARG A 48 -2.56 4.95 9.78
CA ARG A 48 -2.42 6.30 9.27
C ARG A 48 -1.00 6.55 8.82
N PHE A 49 -0.91 7.14 7.63
CA PHE A 49 0.35 7.52 7.01
C PHE A 49 0.26 8.97 6.63
N ASP A 50 1.27 9.75 6.98
CA ASP A 50 1.40 11.10 6.43
C ASP A 50 1.98 11.08 5.00
N MET A 51 1.92 12.22 4.32
CA MET A 51 2.43 12.33 2.95
C MET A 51 3.94 12.02 2.85
N GLN A 52 4.73 12.36 3.87
CA GLN A 52 6.17 12.11 3.88
C GLN A 52 6.47 10.61 4.01
N GLU A 53 5.73 9.89 4.85
CA GLU A 53 5.83 8.44 5.01
C GLU A 53 5.47 7.71 3.73
N LEU A 54 4.37 8.09 3.07
CA LEU A 54 3.98 7.51 1.78
C LEU A 54 5.07 7.70 0.73
N ILE A 55 5.62 8.92 0.61
CA ILE A 55 6.71 9.21 -0.32
C ILE A 55 7.96 8.40 0.03
N ARG A 56 8.33 8.31 1.31
CA ARG A 56 9.49 7.55 1.79
C ARG A 56 9.35 6.08 1.38
N ILE A 57 8.23 5.45 1.72
CA ILE A 57 7.94 4.05 1.38
C ILE A 57 7.93 3.85 -0.14
N GLY A 58 7.32 4.76 -0.90
CA GLY A 58 7.33 4.71 -2.36
C GLY A 58 8.74 4.76 -2.95
N LYS A 59 9.63 5.60 -2.40
CA LYS A 59 11.04 5.68 -2.80
C LYS A 59 11.82 4.42 -2.44
N GLU A 60 11.62 3.88 -1.25
CA GLU A 60 12.26 2.62 -0.79
C GLU A 60 11.93 1.44 -1.70
N MET A 61 10.73 1.41 -2.27
CA MET A 61 10.30 0.37 -3.20
C MET A 61 10.72 0.64 -4.66
N ASN A 62 11.29 1.81 -4.95
CA ASN A 62 11.47 2.32 -6.31
C ASN A 62 10.14 2.37 -7.10
N LEU A 63 9.08 2.92 -6.50
CA LEU A 63 7.77 3.10 -7.12
C LEU A 63 7.82 4.17 -8.24
N GLN A 64 7.38 3.81 -9.44
CA GLN A 64 7.42 4.65 -10.64
C GLN A 64 6.00 4.94 -11.15
N VAL A 65 5.31 5.89 -10.52
CA VAL A 65 3.89 6.24 -10.82
C VAL A 65 3.70 7.58 -11.54
N GLY A 66 4.79 8.24 -11.95
CA GLY A 66 4.74 9.55 -12.60
C GLY A 66 4.31 10.64 -11.62
N ASP A 67 3.06 11.09 -11.69
CA ASP A 67 2.48 12.04 -10.74
C ASP A 67 1.99 11.33 -9.48
N TYR A 68 2.77 11.47 -8.40
CA TYR A 68 2.50 10.84 -7.12
C TYR A 68 1.20 11.35 -6.48
N LYS A 69 0.84 12.62 -6.66
CA LYS A 69 -0.39 13.19 -6.09
C LYS A 69 -1.62 12.57 -6.77
N ASN A 70 -1.63 12.55 -8.09
CA ASN A 70 -2.69 11.90 -8.86
C ASN A 70 -2.77 10.39 -8.56
N PHE A 71 -1.64 9.73 -8.34
CA PHE A 71 -1.61 8.34 -7.89
C PHE A 71 -2.36 8.15 -6.56
N LEU A 72 -2.08 8.97 -5.53
CA LEU A 72 -2.79 8.90 -4.26
C LEU A 72 -4.29 9.26 -4.39
N GLU A 73 -4.63 10.23 -5.24
CA GLU A 73 -6.03 10.59 -5.52
C GLU A 73 -6.81 9.40 -6.11
N LYS A 74 -6.19 8.59 -6.97
CA LYS A 74 -6.78 7.35 -7.49
C LYS A 74 -7.00 6.31 -6.39
N LEU A 75 -6.04 6.13 -5.48
CA LEU A 75 -6.21 5.22 -4.33
C LEU A 75 -7.33 5.67 -3.39
N ASN A 76 -7.48 6.99 -3.22
CA ASN A 76 -8.56 7.59 -2.46
C ASN A 76 -9.92 7.36 -3.14
N ALA A 77 -10.01 7.57 -4.45
CA ALA A 77 -11.24 7.31 -5.20
C ALA A 77 -11.66 5.83 -5.20
N GLN A 78 -10.69 4.91 -5.05
CA GLN A 78 -10.92 3.46 -4.96
C GLN A 78 -11.17 2.95 -3.54
N SER A 79 -11.23 3.83 -2.54
CA SER A 79 -11.36 3.47 -1.12
C SER A 79 -10.26 2.53 -0.61
N ILE A 80 -9.07 2.61 -1.20
CA ILE A 80 -7.88 1.86 -0.75
C ILE A 80 -7.13 2.67 0.31
N LEU A 81 -6.95 3.97 0.06
CA LEU A 81 -6.23 4.89 0.93
C LEU A 81 -7.04 6.17 1.07
N ILE A 82 -7.76 6.36 2.17
CA ILE A 82 -8.67 7.49 2.34
C ILE A 82 -7.94 8.69 2.90
N MET A 83 -7.96 9.80 2.17
CA MET A 83 -7.43 11.06 2.67
C MET A 83 -8.34 11.62 3.77
N LYS A 84 -7.77 11.82 4.95
CA LYS A 84 -8.40 12.45 6.12
C LYS A 84 -8.02 13.94 6.17
N PRO A 85 -8.72 14.74 7.00
CA PRO A 85 -8.26 16.09 7.33
C PRO A 85 -6.79 16.08 7.81
N ASN A 86 -6.07 17.18 7.60
CA ASN A 86 -4.65 17.34 7.94
C ASN A 86 -3.64 16.59 7.05
N LYS A 87 -4.03 16.18 5.83
CA LYS A 87 -3.13 15.50 4.86
C LYS A 87 -2.57 14.17 5.35
N VAL A 88 -3.33 13.49 6.19
CA VAL A 88 -3.09 12.11 6.63
C VAL A 88 -3.92 11.18 5.76
N TYR A 89 -3.38 10.01 5.43
CA TYR A 89 -4.07 8.99 4.68
C TYR A 89 -4.27 7.76 5.56
N GLU A 90 -5.48 7.21 5.57
CA GLU A 90 -5.82 6.02 6.35
C GLU A 90 -6.02 4.84 5.40
N LEU A 91 -5.32 3.74 5.68
CA LEU A 91 -5.43 2.49 4.96
C LEU A 91 -6.70 1.73 5.41
N ILE A 92 -7.52 1.31 4.43
CA ILE A 92 -8.78 0.58 4.66
C ILE A 92 -8.55 -0.94 4.76
#